data_AF-A0A0J6B4B0-F1
#
_entry.id   AF-A0A0J6B4B0-F1
#
_cell.length_a   1.000
_cell.length_b   1.000
_cell.length_c   1.000
_cell.angle_alpha   90.00
_cell.angle_beta   90.00
_cell.angle_gamma   90.00
#
_symmetry.space_group_name_H-M   'P 1'
#
loop_
_entity.id
_entity.type
_entity.pdbx_description
1 polymer ?
#
loop_
_entity_poly.entity_id
_entity_poly.type
_entity_poly.pdbx_seq_one_letter_code
_entity_poly.pdbx_strand_id
1 'polypeptide(L)' 'MLTTVLSWIWVASGLLLILSVLLHSPKGDGMGGLAASGGSMFTSARSAEQTLNRITWTLLAVFLGLAVVLSAGWLG' A
#
# COMPACT_ATOMS: atom_id res chain seq x y z
N MET A 1 24.18 2.00 13.35
CA MET A 1 24.40 1.54 11.96
C MET A 1 23.17 0.82 11.43
N LEU A 2 22.79 -0.34 12.00
CA LEU A 2 21.60 -1.09 11.58
C LEU A 2 20.28 -0.30 11.74
N THR A 3 20.07 0.35 12.88
CA THR A 3 18.91 1.21 13.15
C THR A 3 18.79 2.37 12.16
N THR A 4 19.91 2.98 11.80
CA THR A 4 19.97 4.06 10.79
C THR A 4 19.52 3.57 9.41
N VAL A 5 19.98 2.38 8.98
CA VAL A 5 19.57 1.77 7.71
C VAL A 5 18.07 1.45 7.71
N LEU A 6 17.57 0.85 8.79
CA LEU A 6 16.14 0.54 8.94
C LEU A 6 15.26 1.81 8.93
N SER A 7 15.73 2.90 9.55
CA SER A 7 15.03 4.19 9.53
C SER A 7 14.92 4.76 8.11
N TRP A 8 15.98 4.67 7.31
CA TRP A 8 15.95 5.08 5.90
C TRP A 8 14.98 4.23 5.07
N ILE A 9 14.95 2.92 5.28
CA ILE A 9 14.01 2.01 4.61
C ILE A 9 12.57 2.36 5.02
N TRP A 10 12.34 2.66 6.30
CA TRP A 10 11.03 3.07 6.81
C TRP A 10 10.53 4.35 6.14
N VAL A 11 11.37 5.39 6.07
CA VAL A 11 11.04 6.64 5.36
C VAL A 11 10.74 6.40 3.88
N ALA A 12 11.57 5.60 3.19
CA ALA A 12 11.34 5.26 1.79
C ALA A 12 10.02 4.50 1.57
N SER A 13 9.68 3.57 2.47
CA SER A 13 8.42 2.83 2.41
C SER A 13 7.19 3.73 2.63
N GLY A 14 7.30 4.72 3.52
CA GLY A 14 6.25 5.72 3.75
C GLY A 14 6.04 6.61 2.52
N LEU A 15 7.11 7.03 1.86
CA LEU A 15 7.03 7.83 0.64
C LEU A 15 6.35 7.05 -0.50
N LEU A 16 6.75 5.78 -0.70
CA LEU A 16 6.12 4.91 -1.69
C LEU A 16 4.63 4.69 -1.39
N LEU A 17 4.25 4.53 -0.11
CA LEU A 17 2.84 4.43 0.29
C LEU A 17 2.03 5.67 -0.06
N ILE A 18 2.55 6.86 0.24
CA ILE A 18 1.88 8.11 -0.12
C ILE A 18 1.64 8.17 -1.63
N LEU A 19 2.65 7.82 -2.43
CA LEU A 19 2.51 7.75 -3.89
C LEU A 19 1.49 6.69 -4.32
N SER A 20 1.53 5.48 -3.77
CA SER A 20 0.58 4.39 -4.08
C SER A 20 -0.87 4.73 -3.70
N VAL A 21 -1.08 5.46 -2.61
CA VAL A 21 -2.41 5.92 -2.18
C VAL A 21 -2.91 7.07 -3.05
N LEU A 22 -2.05 7.99 -3.47
CA LEU A 22 -2.45 9.04 -4.42
C LEU A 22 -2.73 8.48 -5.82
N LEU A 23 -2.03 7.41 -6.21
CA LEU A 23 -2.32 6.64 -7.43
C LEU A 23 -3.64 5.87 -7.34
N HIS A 24 -4.08 5.49 -6.15
CA HIS A 24 -5.47 5.05 -5.92
C HIS A 24 -6.40 6.25 -6.16
N SER A 25 -6.92 6.35 -7.38
CA SER A 25 -7.87 7.39 -7.74
C SER A 25 -9.14 7.29 -6.87
N PRO A 26 -9.50 8.32 -6.08
CA PRO A 26 -10.56 8.24 -5.08
C PRO A 26 -12.00 8.24 -5.63
N LYS A 27 -12.22 8.08 -6.95
CA LYS A 27 -13.53 8.30 -7.59
C LYS A 27 -14.27 7.04 -8.07
N GLY A 28 -13.80 5.83 -7.75
CA GLY A 28 -14.31 4.60 -8.37
C GLY A 28 -15.13 3.64 -7.49
N ASP A 29 -14.82 3.51 -6.20
CA ASP A 29 -15.33 2.39 -5.38
C ASP A 29 -16.45 2.76 -4.39
N GLY A 30 -17.30 3.74 -4.74
CA GLY A 30 -18.59 3.92 -4.07
C GLY A 30 -19.55 2.75 -4.35
N MET A 31 -20.79 2.83 -3.85
CA MET A 31 -21.87 1.84 -4.08
C MET A 31 -22.09 1.41 -5.56
N GLY A 32 -21.54 2.15 -6.53
CA GLY A 32 -21.51 1.78 -7.96
C GLY A 32 -20.58 0.60 -8.31
N GLY A 33 -19.47 0.39 -7.59
CA GLY A 33 -18.59 -0.78 -7.77
C GLY A 33 -19.22 -2.08 -7.26
N LEU A 34 -20.06 -1.98 -6.21
CA LEU A 34 -20.91 -3.07 -5.70
C LEU A 34 -22.09 -3.36 -6.64
N ALA A 35 -22.63 -2.35 -7.33
CA ALA A 35 -23.70 -2.51 -8.34
C ALA A 35 -23.17 -2.99 -9.72
N ALA A 36 -21.89 -2.77 -10.02
CA ALA A 36 -21.23 -3.21 -11.25
C ALA A 36 -20.89 -4.72 -11.27
N SER A 37 -21.29 -5.49 -10.25
CA SER A 37 -21.14 -6.96 -10.21
C SER A 37 -21.94 -7.70 -11.29
N GLY A 38 -22.60 -7.00 -12.23
CA GLY A 38 -23.29 -7.56 -13.39
C GLY A 38 -22.66 -7.26 -14.76
N GLY A 39 -21.53 -6.54 -14.83
CA GLY A 39 -20.93 -6.10 -16.10
C GLY A 39 -19.70 -6.91 -16.52
N SER A 40 -19.88 -7.86 -17.42
CA SER A 40 -18.79 -8.46 -18.20
C SER A 40 -18.03 -7.39 -19.01
N MET A 41 -16.73 -7.65 -19.26
CA MET A 41 -15.85 -6.99 -20.25
C MET A 41 -15.07 -5.76 -19.79
N PHE A 42 -13.86 -5.99 -19.23
CA PHE A 42 -12.54 -5.51 -19.69
C PHE A 42 -11.46 -6.05 -18.71
N THR A 43 -10.87 -7.21 -19.04
CA THR A 43 -10.10 -8.05 -18.10
C THR A 43 -8.65 -7.60 -17.81
N SER A 44 -8.16 -6.51 -18.42
CA SER A 44 -6.76 -6.05 -18.22
C SER A 44 -6.61 -4.96 -17.15
N ALA A 45 -7.60 -4.07 -16.97
CA ALA A 45 -7.53 -2.97 -16.00
C ALA A 45 -7.71 -3.46 -14.55
N ARG A 46 -8.63 -4.41 -14.33
CA ARG A 46 -8.90 -5.01 -13.00
C ARG A 46 -7.70 -5.75 -12.40
N SER A 47 -6.85 -6.35 -13.25
CA SER A 47 -5.64 -7.07 -12.79
C SER A 47 -4.55 -6.10 -12.29
N ALA A 48 -4.38 -4.96 -12.96
CA ALA A 48 -3.45 -3.92 -12.54
C ALA A 48 -3.89 -3.27 -11.22
N GLU A 49 -5.17 -2.99 -11.06
CA GLU A 49 -5.75 -2.47 -9.81
C GLU A 49 -5.62 -3.47 -8.65
N GLN A 50 -5.91 -4.75 -8.90
CA GLN A 50 -5.75 -5.81 -7.89
C GLN A 50 -4.28 -5.97 -7.47
N THR A 51 -3.35 -5.82 -8.40
CA THR A 51 -1.90 -5.86 -8.13
C THR A 51 -1.45 -4.63 -7.34
N LEU A 52 -1.93 -3.44 -7.70
CA LEU A 52 -1.64 -2.19 -6.98
C LEU A 52 -2.16 -2.23 -5.55
N ASN A 53 -3.36 -2.77 -5.33
CA ASN A 53 -3.93 -2.96 -4.00
C ASN A 53 -3.08 -3.94 -3.17
N ARG A 54 -2.68 -5.08 -3.74
CA ARG A 54 -1.79 -6.04 -3.06
C ARG A 54 -0.44 -5.40 -2.67
N ILE A 55 0.15 -4.61 -3.56
CA ILE A 55 1.39 -3.87 -3.30
C ILE A 55 1.18 -2.83 -2.19
N THR A 56 0.07 -2.10 -2.21
CA THR A 56 -0.24 -1.08 -1.18
C THR A 56 -0.38 -1.73 0.20
N TRP A 57 -1.09 -2.86 0.30
CA TRP A 57 -1.21 -3.62 1.55
C TRP A 57 0.11 -4.19 2.05
N THR A 58 0.96 -4.71 1.16
CA THR A 58 2.28 -5.21 1.58
C THR A 58 3.17 -4.08 2.07
N LEU A 59 3.20 -2.95 1.37
CA LEU A 59 3.93 -1.77 1.82
C LEU A 59 3.41 -1.25 3.16
N LEU A 60 2.08 -1.25 3.37
CA LEU A 60 1.47 -0.82 4.62
C LEU A 60 1.91 -1.71 5.79
N ALA A 61 1.86 -3.04 5.59
CA ALA A 61 2.30 -4.00 6.59
C ALA A 61 3.78 -3.84 6.94
N VAL A 62 4.64 -3.61 5.93
CA VAL A 62 6.08 -3.36 6.14
C VAL A 62 6.31 -2.05 6.88
N PHE A 63 5.64 -0.97 6.50
CA PHE A 63 5.77 0.33 7.15
C PHE A 63 5.35 0.28 8.62
N LEU A 64 4.21 -0.34 8.93
CA LEU A 64 3.74 -0.51 10.30
C LEU A 64 4.62 -1.46 11.11
N GLY A 65 5.08 -2.56 10.50
CA GLY A 65 5.99 -3.50 11.16
C GLY A 65 7.33 -2.83 11.53
N LEU A 66 7.91 -2.08 10.60
CA LEU A 66 9.12 -1.31 10.85
C LEU A 66 8.90 -0.21 11.90
N ALA A 67 7.73 0.46 11.89
CA ALA A 67 7.39 1.46 12.90
C ALA A 67 7.37 0.85 14.32
N VAL A 68 6.77 -0.33 14.48
CA VAL A 68 6.76 -1.04 15.77
C VAL A 68 8.18 -1.44 16.18
N VAL A 69 8.97 -2.02 15.28
CA VAL A 69 10.34 -2.49 15.58
C VAL A 69 11.26 -1.33 15.96
N LEU A 70 11.21 -0.21 15.23
CA LEU A 70 11.99 1.00 15.52
C LEU A 70 11.51 1.68 16.82
N SER A 71 10.20 1.71 17.08
CA SER A 71 9.61 2.33 18.27
C SER A 71 9.80 1.51 19.54
N ALA A 72 9.82 0.17 19.45
CA ALA A 72 9.97 -0.72 20.60
C ALA A 72 11.40 -0.73 21.15
N GLY A 73 12.37 -0.16 20.43
CA GLY A 73 13.75 -0.06 20.89
C GLY A 73 14.49 -1.41 20.99
N TRP A 74 13.95 -2.48 20.38
CA TRP A 74 14.53 -3.83 20.46
C TRP A 74 15.90 -4.00 19.81
N LEU A 75 16.28 -3.05 18.96
CA LEU A 75 17.52 -3.06 18.19
C LEU A 75 18.56 -2.06 18.74
N GLY A 76 18.36 -1.60 19.97
CA GLY A 76 19.24 -0.70 20.72
C GLY A 76 20.28 -1.45 21.55
#